data_AF-A0ABD1ZGJ4-F1
#
_entry.id   AF-A0ABD1ZGJ4-F1
#
_cell.length_a   1.000
_cell.length_b   1.000
_cell.length_c   1.000
_cell.angle_alpha   90.00
_cell.angle_beta   90.00
_cell.angle_gamma   90.00
#
_symmetry.space_group_name_H-M   'P 1'
#
loop_
_entity.id
_entity.type
_entity.pdbx_description
1 polymer ?
#
loop_
_entity_poly.entity_id
_entity_poly.type
_entity_poly.pdbx_seq_one_letter_code
_entity_poly.pdbx_strand_id
1 'polypeptide(L)'
;MGLEEDGLMPMDEDGDLDAEEQGRDLEAWERAYAEDRSWEALTEDASGLLLAVDITQQQRQARRRYAASKGPRIQRGIIRYLFIICDFSRAAAEEDFKPSRMGLVANCVEAFIREFFDQNPLSHLGVIVIRGGVAKRLTDLSGSPEAHIRALRANLECSGDASIQNALDLARGYLSSIPTYGHREMLFLYSALSTCDPGDIMDSINACKKANIRCSVVGLSAEIYICKSLCERTGGIYSVAISESHLKDLVLEHAPPPPAIAESAVASLVRMGFPTRSAEGGVAICACHREVKVGGGYTCPRCKGRVCELPTECHVCGLTLVSSPHLARSYHHLFPVPAFEEVSVTLLPNGKNESLRLCYGCQQELPIAGSKAVAGVRLECPRCRQHFCFDCDVDSPGANQEEDMEEKKRLEVTATVVHIVGFLSNYTMRICRFNQRLARPMETIAFMLSS
;
A
#
# COMPACT_ATOMS: atom_id res chain seq x y z
N MET A 1 0.94 89.50 -45.55
CA MET A 1 2.37 89.28 -45.22
C MET A 1 2.33 88.38 -44.00
N GLY A 2 2.37 87.05 -44.16
CA GLY A 2 3.60 86.26 -44.39
C GLY A 2 4.39 86.23 -43.07
N LEU A 3 4.82 85.13 -42.46
CA LEU A 3 5.15 83.77 -42.93
C LEU A 3 5.16 82.81 -41.73
N GLU A 4 5.25 81.52 -42.04
CA GLU A 4 5.47 80.35 -41.18
C GLU A 4 6.76 80.45 -40.35
N GLU A 5 6.79 79.82 -39.16
CA GLU A 5 8.02 79.29 -38.55
C GLU A 5 7.76 77.86 -38.07
N ASP A 6 8.53 76.94 -38.66
CA ASP A 6 8.63 75.51 -38.35
C ASP A 6 9.20 75.28 -36.95
N GLY A 7 8.48 74.49 -36.14
CA GLY A 7 8.98 73.94 -34.87
C GLY A 7 9.28 72.46 -35.01
N LEU A 8 10.56 72.11 -35.21
CA LEU A 8 11.08 70.75 -35.00
C LEU A 8 10.90 70.37 -33.53
N MET A 9 10.18 69.27 -33.25
CA MET A 9 10.25 68.58 -31.96
C MET A 9 11.40 67.56 -32.00
N PRO A 10 12.30 67.52 -31.00
CA PRO A 10 13.31 66.48 -30.93
C PRO A 10 12.67 65.14 -30.54
N MET A 11 13.05 64.09 -31.26
CA MET A 11 12.74 62.70 -30.93
C MET A 11 13.57 62.31 -29.69
N ASP A 12 12.89 61.93 -28.62
CA ASP A 12 13.51 61.30 -27.44
C ASP A 12 13.98 59.87 -27.82
N GLU A 13 15.21 59.76 -28.33
CA GLU A 13 15.91 58.48 -28.58
C GLU A 13 16.74 58.02 -27.35
N ASP A 14 16.53 58.62 -26.18
CA ASP A 14 17.36 58.37 -24.99
C ASP A 14 16.82 57.24 -24.07
N GLY A 15 15.69 56.62 -24.40
CA GLY A 15 15.04 55.62 -23.53
C GLY A 15 15.53 54.17 -23.71
N ASP A 16 16.05 53.81 -24.89
CA ASP A 16 16.41 52.42 -25.22
C ASP A 16 17.90 52.11 -25.01
N LEU A 17 18.76 53.13 -24.88
CA LEU A 17 20.20 52.94 -24.62
C LEU A 17 20.51 52.63 -23.15
N ASP A 18 19.71 53.15 -22.22
CA ASP A 18 19.91 52.98 -20.78
C ASP A 18 19.61 51.54 -20.30
N ALA A 19 18.72 50.82 -21.00
CA ALA A 19 18.40 49.42 -20.70
C ALA A 19 19.50 48.46 -21.17
N GLU A 20 20.15 48.74 -22.30
CA GLU A 20 21.29 47.95 -22.79
C GLU A 20 22.58 48.21 -21.99
N GLU A 21 22.76 49.42 -21.45
CA GLU A 21 23.95 49.79 -20.68
C GLU A 21 23.93 49.23 -19.24
N GLN A 22 22.76 49.19 -18.59
CA GLN A 22 22.58 48.52 -17.28
C GLN A 22 22.80 47.00 -17.34
N GLY A 23 22.58 46.41 -18.52
CA GLY A 23 22.86 45.01 -18.77
C GLY A 23 24.34 44.67 -18.94
N ARG A 24 25.24 45.64 -19.17
CA ARG A 24 26.69 45.42 -19.38
C ARG A 24 27.49 45.38 -18.08
N ASP A 25 27.01 46.05 -17.04
CA ASP A 25 27.68 46.11 -15.72
C ASP A 25 27.37 44.88 -14.83
N LEU A 26 26.46 44.01 -15.29
CA LEU A 26 26.13 42.75 -14.62
C LEU A 26 27.15 41.66 -14.97
N GLU A 27 27.64 40.95 -13.96
CA GLU A 27 28.54 39.82 -14.17
C GLU A 27 27.84 38.71 -14.98
N ALA A 28 28.60 37.87 -15.70
CA ALA A 28 28.03 36.86 -16.60
C ALA A 28 27.04 35.90 -15.90
N TRP A 29 27.22 35.67 -14.58
CA TRP A 29 26.29 34.88 -13.77
C TRP A 29 25.01 35.64 -13.43
N GLU A 30 25.06 36.96 -13.19
CA GLU A 30 23.88 37.80 -12.91
C GLU A 30 22.97 37.88 -14.13
N ARG A 31 23.57 37.99 -15.33
CA ARG A 31 22.84 38.01 -16.60
C ARG A 31 22.18 36.67 -16.92
N ALA A 32 22.84 35.56 -16.60
CA ALA A 32 22.26 34.22 -16.73
C ALA A 32 21.13 33.96 -15.72
N TYR A 33 21.23 34.51 -14.51
CA TYR A 33 20.22 34.36 -13.46
C TYR A 33 19.04 35.34 -13.61
N ALA A 34 19.18 36.40 -14.42
CA ALA A 34 18.13 37.39 -14.66
C ALA A 34 16.95 36.82 -15.48
N GLU A 35 17.22 35.89 -16.39
CA GLU A 35 16.17 35.20 -17.17
C GLU A 35 15.54 34.02 -16.42
N ASP A 36 16.24 33.48 -15.42
CA ASP A 36 15.84 32.30 -14.60
C ASP A 36 15.25 32.68 -13.23
N ARG A 37 14.71 33.90 -13.09
CA ARG A 37 14.07 34.37 -11.85
C ARG A 37 12.69 33.74 -11.66
N SER A 38 12.68 32.44 -11.37
CA SER A 38 11.48 31.65 -11.09
C SER A 38 10.59 32.22 -9.97
N TRP A 39 11.14 33.08 -9.10
CA TRP A 39 10.39 33.79 -8.06
C TRP A 39 9.55 34.97 -8.58
N GLU A 40 9.85 35.54 -9.75
CA GLU A 40 9.04 36.61 -10.35
C GLU A 40 7.71 36.09 -10.93
N ALA A 41 7.63 34.78 -11.21
CA ALA A 41 6.40 34.10 -11.65
C ALA A 41 5.47 33.70 -10.48
N LEU A 42 5.92 33.87 -9.23
CA LEU A 42 5.10 33.61 -8.06
C LEU A 42 4.10 34.75 -7.89
N THR A 43 2.80 34.43 -7.96
CA THR A 43 1.73 35.42 -7.80
C THR A 43 1.26 35.46 -6.36
N GLU A 44 1.15 36.65 -5.78
CA GLU A 44 0.63 36.86 -4.43
C GLU A 44 -0.89 37.11 -4.47
N ASP A 45 -1.59 36.63 -3.45
CA ASP A 45 -2.99 36.96 -3.22
C ASP A 45 -3.16 38.34 -2.56
N ALA A 46 -4.40 38.80 -2.41
CA ALA A 46 -4.71 40.09 -1.80
C ALA A 46 -4.30 40.21 -0.31
N SER A 47 -3.89 39.10 0.33
CA SER A 47 -3.36 39.05 1.70
C SER A 47 -1.83 38.95 1.76
N GLY A 48 -1.13 38.96 0.63
CA GLY A 48 0.32 38.84 0.55
C GLY A 48 0.83 37.41 0.74
N LEU A 49 -0.04 36.41 0.61
CA LEU A 49 0.35 35.00 0.58
C LEU A 49 0.54 34.54 -0.86
N LEU A 50 1.55 33.69 -1.10
CA LEU A 50 1.77 33.09 -2.41
C LEU A 50 0.56 32.23 -2.82
N LEU A 51 0.02 32.46 -4.02
CA LEU A 51 -1.01 31.62 -4.60
C LEU A 51 -0.44 30.22 -4.84
N ALA A 52 -1.04 29.22 -4.21
CA ALA A 52 -0.75 27.82 -4.50
C ALA A 52 -1.06 27.53 -5.98
N VAL A 53 -0.21 26.71 -6.60
CA VAL A 53 -0.42 26.10 -7.93
C VAL A 53 -1.87 25.63 -8.05
N ASP A 54 -2.52 25.89 -9.20
CA ASP A 54 -3.94 25.58 -9.47
C ASP A 54 -4.39 24.30 -8.76
N ILE A 55 -5.19 24.46 -7.70
CA ILE A 55 -5.65 23.38 -6.82
C ILE A 55 -6.30 22.27 -7.65
N THR A 56 -6.98 22.63 -8.74
CA THR A 56 -7.59 21.70 -9.69
C THR A 56 -6.52 20.84 -10.39
N GLN A 57 -5.42 21.44 -10.81
CA GLN A 57 -4.30 20.75 -11.45
C GLN A 57 -3.57 19.83 -10.47
N GLN A 58 -3.37 20.29 -9.23
CA GLN A 58 -2.79 19.47 -8.15
C GLN A 58 -3.68 18.26 -7.83
N GLN A 59 -4.99 18.47 -7.69
CA GLN A 59 -5.97 17.39 -7.50
C GLN A 59 -5.95 16.40 -8.68
N ARG A 60 -5.95 16.88 -9.93
CA ARG A 60 -5.84 16.02 -11.12
C ARG A 60 -4.54 15.20 -11.14
N GLN A 61 -3.42 15.80 -10.75
CA GLN A 61 -2.14 15.10 -10.69
C GLN A 61 -2.16 14.01 -9.60
N ALA A 62 -2.72 14.31 -8.42
CA ALA A 62 -2.92 13.34 -7.36
C ALA A 62 -3.84 12.18 -7.79
N ARG A 63 -4.97 12.49 -8.47
CA ARG A 63 -5.87 11.45 -9.02
C ARG A 63 -5.18 10.59 -10.07
N ARG A 64 -4.35 11.15 -10.95
CA ARG A 64 -3.60 10.37 -11.95
C ARG A 64 -2.67 9.35 -11.28
N ARG A 65 -1.96 9.76 -10.23
CA ARG A 65 -1.11 8.84 -9.43
C ARG A 65 -1.94 7.73 -8.79
N TYR A 66 -3.08 8.09 -8.18
CA TYR A 66 -3.96 7.13 -7.51
C TYR A 66 -4.70 6.19 -8.48
N ALA A 67 -5.10 6.66 -9.66
CA ALA A 67 -5.73 5.84 -10.69
C ALA A 67 -4.74 4.86 -11.32
N ALA A 68 -3.46 5.24 -11.46
CA ALA A 68 -2.41 4.36 -11.97
C ALA A 68 -2.13 3.15 -11.06
N SER A 69 -2.35 3.28 -9.73
CA SER A 69 -2.16 2.18 -8.78
C SER A 69 -3.32 1.17 -8.78
N LYS A 70 -4.50 1.56 -9.28
CA LYS A 70 -5.68 0.69 -9.45
C LYS A 70 -5.58 -0.13 -10.75
N GLY A 71 -4.65 -1.09 -10.76
CA GLY A 71 -4.53 -2.06 -11.85
C GLY A 71 -5.79 -2.93 -12.04
N PRO A 72 -5.94 -3.59 -13.21
CA PRO A 72 -7.10 -4.42 -13.54
C PRO A 72 -7.26 -5.60 -12.57
N ARG A 73 -8.44 -6.23 -12.59
CA ARG A 73 -8.76 -7.44 -11.81
C ARG A 73 -7.83 -8.60 -12.19
N ILE A 74 -6.66 -8.63 -11.59
CA ILE A 74 -5.63 -9.65 -11.75
C ILE A 74 -5.58 -10.46 -10.45
N GLN A 75 -5.23 -11.74 -10.56
CA GLN A 75 -4.93 -12.57 -9.40
C GLN A 75 -3.82 -11.92 -8.58
N ARG A 76 -4.06 -11.69 -7.29
CA ARG A 76 -3.09 -11.10 -6.36
C ARG A 76 -2.60 -12.16 -5.38
N GLY A 77 -1.33 -12.06 -5.01
CA GLY A 77 -0.72 -12.87 -3.98
C GLY A 77 -1.14 -12.44 -2.59
N ILE A 78 -2.16 -13.08 -2.01
CA ILE A 78 -2.70 -12.65 -0.71
C ILE A 78 -1.73 -12.95 0.44
N ILE A 79 -1.04 -14.10 0.40
CA ILE A 79 -0.07 -14.50 1.43
C ILE A 79 1.32 -14.10 0.95
N ARG A 80 1.87 -13.05 1.55
CA ARG A 80 3.21 -12.52 1.21
C ARG A 80 4.18 -12.81 2.34
N TYR A 81 5.41 -13.09 1.96
CA TYR A 81 6.55 -13.23 2.85
C TYR A 81 7.59 -12.22 2.40
N LEU A 82 7.67 -11.11 3.12
CA LEU A 82 8.49 -9.95 2.76
C LEU A 82 9.66 -9.81 3.73
N PHE A 83 10.87 -9.74 3.20
CA PHE A 83 12.01 -9.18 3.95
C PHE A 83 12.22 -7.71 3.58
N ILE A 84 12.16 -6.83 4.57
CA ILE A 84 12.67 -5.46 4.43
C ILE A 84 14.16 -5.49 4.76
N ILE A 85 14.97 -4.95 3.86
CA ILE A 85 16.41 -4.87 3.97
C ILE A 85 16.79 -3.39 4.04
N CYS A 86 17.20 -2.94 5.22
CA CYS A 86 17.60 -1.55 5.45
C CYS A 86 19.13 -1.41 5.35
N ASP A 87 19.58 -0.48 4.51
CA ASP A 87 20.98 -0.10 4.45
C ASP A 87 21.31 0.90 5.57
N PHE A 88 22.06 0.44 6.58
CA PHE A 88 22.64 1.23 7.67
C PHE A 88 24.18 1.26 7.57
N SER A 89 24.69 1.32 6.34
CA SER A 89 26.10 1.64 6.08
C SER A 89 26.43 3.09 6.45
N ARG A 90 27.71 3.48 6.29
CA ARG A 90 28.17 4.86 6.48
C ARG A 90 27.36 5.90 5.70
N ALA A 91 26.86 5.54 4.52
CA ALA A 91 26.07 6.43 3.68
C ALA A 91 24.71 6.78 4.30
N ALA A 92 24.20 5.95 5.22
CA ALA A 92 22.96 6.21 5.93
C ALA A 92 23.13 7.21 7.09
N ALA A 93 24.37 7.54 7.46
CA ALA A 93 24.67 8.56 8.47
C ALA A 93 24.63 10.00 7.91
N GLU A 94 24.60 10.16 6.58
CA GLU A 94 24.52 11.47 5.93
C GLU A 94 23.20 12.20 6.29
N GLU A 95 23.25 13.55 6.31
CA GLU A 95 22.16 14.42 6.77
C GLU A 95 21.40 15.12 5.63
N ASP A 96 21.41 14.54 4.43
CA ASP A 96 20.63 15.03 3.27
C ASP A 96 19.13 15.08 3.58
N PHE A 97 18.65 14.14 4.39
CA PHE A 97 17.33 14.15 4.99
C PHE A 97 17.44 14.36 6.50
N LYS A 98 16.46 15.03 7.10
CA LYS A 98 16.46 15.32 8.54
C LYS A 98 15.76 14.20 9.34
N PRO A 99 16.28 13.80 10.52
CA PRO A 99 17.58 14.20 11.10
C PRO A 99 18.79 13.56 10.39
N SER A 100 18.65 12.34 9.88
CA SER A 100 19.63 11.64 9.03
C SER A 100 18.90 10.68 8.10
N ARG A 101 19.57 10.19 7.04
CA ARG A 101 18.99 9.18 6.13
C ARG A 101 18.51 7.94 6.89
N MET A 102 19.30 7.43 7.84
CA MET A 102 18.90 6.31 8.71
C MET A 102 17.65 6.62 9.52
N GLY A 103 17.59 7.81 10.14
CA GLY A 103 16.45 8.21 10.95
C GLY A 103 15.16 8.28 10.13
N LEU A 104 15.25 8.88 8.94
CA LEU A 104 14.12 8.94 8.00
C LEU A 104 13.69 7.53 7.55
N VAL A 105 14.63 6.70 7.10
CA VAL A 105 14.35 5.32 6.67
C VAL A 105 13.67 4.52 7.79
N ALA A 106 14.15 4.64 9.03
CA ALA A 106 13.52 3.97 10.17
C ALA A 106 12.07 4.43 10.41
N ASN A 107 11.80 5.73 10.27
CA ASN A 107 10.45 6.28 10.39
C ASN A 107 9.52 5.78 9.26
N CYS A 108 10.02 5.78 8.02
CA CYS A 108 9.29 5.27 6.86
C CYS A 108 8.99 3.77 6.99
N VAL A 109 9.96 2.96 7.43
CA VAL A 109 9.78 1.52 7.66
C VAL A 109 8.78 1.25 8.78
N GLU A 110 8.82 2.01 9.86
CA GLU A 110 7.84 1.88 10.94
C GLU A 110 6.41 2.15 10.44
N ALA A 111 6.21 3.24 9.69
CA ALA A 111 4.91 3.55 9.08
C ALA A 111 4.48 2.44 8.11
N PHE A 112 5.41 1.97 7.27
CA PHE A 112 5.17 0.89 6.33
C PHE A 112 4.80 -0.42 7.00
N ILE A 113 5.46 -0.82 8.09
CA ILE A 113 5.14 -2.06 8.80
C ILE A 113 3.69 -2.04 9.29
N ARG A 114 3.24 -0.91 9.86
CA ARG A 114 1.85 -0.78 10.33
C ARG A 114 0.86 -0.87 9.16
N GLU A 115 1.09 -0.10 8.11
CA GLU A 115 0.25 -0.12 6.91
C GLU A 115 0.23 -1.50 6.24
N PHE A 116 1.39 -2.15 6.12
CA PHE A 116 1.53 -3.46 5.51
C PHE A 116 0.69 -4.52 6.20
N PHE A 117 0.70 -4.55 7.54
CA PHE A 117 -0.10 -5.52 8.32
C PHE A 117 -1.59 -5.18 8.38
N ASP A 118 -1.95 -3.91 8.23
CA ASP A 118 -3.37 -3.52 8.14
C ASP A 118 -3.99 -4.01 6.82
N GLN A 119 -3.31 -3.75 5.70
CA GLN A 119 -3.72 -4.18 4.36
C GLN A 119 -3.54 -5.70 4.14
N ASN A 120 -2.49 -6.28 4.70
CA ASN A 120 -2.10 -7.68 4.49
C ASN A 120 -1.94 -8.43 5.83
N PRO A 121 -3.03 -8.70 6.56
CA PRO A 121 -2.94 -9.36 7.86
C PRO A 121 -2.37 -10.78 7.78
N LEU A 122 -2.54 -11.49 6.65
CA LEU A 122 -2.04 -12.86 6.48
C LEU A 122 -0.54 -12.94 6.15
N SER A 123 0.08 -11.82 5.86
CA SER A 123 1.46 -11.77 5.41
C SER A 123 2.42 -11.84 6.58
N HIS A 124 3.65 -12.25 6.30
CA HIS A 124 4.73 -12.28 7.28
C HIS A 124 5.82 -11.32 6.83
N LEU A 125 6.40 -10.63 7.79
CA LEU A 125 7.45 -9.65 7.57
C LEU A 125 8.69 -10.04 8.36
N GLY A 126 9.86 -9.79 7.80
CA GLY A 126 11.15 -9.90 8.49
C GLY A 126 12.00 -8.68 8.19
N VAL A 127 12.88 -8.32 9.12
CA VAL A 127 13.77 -7.16 8.97
C VAL A 127 15.22 -7.61 9.00
N ILE A 128 15.97 -7.20 7.98
CA ILE A 128 17.42 -7.39 7.85
C ILE A 128 18.05 -6.00 7.73
N VAL A 129 19.20 -5.83 8.38
CA VAL A 129 20.04 -4.63 8.23
C VAL A 129 21.35 -4.98 7.58
N ILE A 130 21.82 -4.10 6.71
CA ILE A 130 23.16 -4.17 6.12
C ILE A 130 24.03 -3.15 6.83
N ARG A 131 25.13 -3.61 7.42
CA ARG A 131 26.06 -2.76 8.16
C ARG A 131 27.42 -3.43 8.26
N GLY A 132 28.51 -2.70 8.10
CA GLY A 132 29.86 -3.23 8.28
C GLY A 132 30.25 -4.30 7.26
N GLY A 133 29.72 -4.23 6.03
CA GLY A 133 29.92 -5.23 4.98
C GLY A 133 29.17 -6.55 5.22
N VAL A 134 28.34 -6.65 6.27
CA VAL A 134 27.59 -7.86 6.60
C VAL A 134 26.08 -7.60 6.65
N ALA A 135 25.29 -8.63 6.36
CA ALA A 135 23.85 -8.62 6.55
C ALA A 135 23.48 -9.30 7.87
N LYS A 136 22.75 -8.60 8.73
CA LYS A 136 22.28 -9.10 10.02
C LYS A 136 20.76 -9.13 10.04
N ARG A 137 20.19 -10.31 10.30
CA ARG A 137 18.76 -10.46 10.55
C ARG A 137 18.42 -9.90 11.94
N LEU A 138 17.54 -8.89 11.98
CA LEU A 138 17.03 -8.34 13.24
C LEU A 138 15.81 -9.12 13.73
N THR A 139 14.94 -9.51 12.81
CA THR A 139 13.72 -10.26 13.14
C THR A 139 13.46 -11.37 12.13
N ASP A 140 12.90 -12.46 12.64
CA ASP A 140 12.45 -13.59 11.85
C ASP A 140 11.12 -13.25 11.17
N LEU A 141 10.73 -14.02 10.15
CA LEU A 141 9.43 -13.85 9.50
C LEU A 141 8.31 -14.06 10.51
N SER A 142 7.59 -12.99 10.83
CA SER A 142 6.54 -13.01 11.84
C SER A 142 5.36 -12.12 11.44
N GLY A 143 4.24 -12.29 12.14
CA GLY A 143 3.03 -11.48 11.97
C GLY A 143 2.89 -10.36 13.00
N SER A 144 3.93 -10.02 13.77
CA SER A 144 3.84 -9.07 14.89
C SER A 144 4.48 -7.72 14.55
N PRO A 145 3.69 -6.67 14.24
CA PRO A 145 4.23 -5.35 13.85
C PRO A 145 5.15 -4.75 14.90
N GLU A 146 4.73 -4.78 16.17
CA GLU A 146 5.45 -4.16 17.28
C GLU A 146 6.79 -4.84 17.59
N ALA A 147 6.89 -6.15 17.34
CA ALA A 147 8.17 -6.86 17.48
C ALA A 147 9.19 -6.35 16.45
N HIS A 148 8.77 -6.14 15.21
CA HIS A 148 9.63 -5.61 14.14
C HIS A 148 10.03 -4.15 14.39
N ILE A 149 9.08 -3.31 14.80
CA ILE A 149 9.33 -1.89 15.08
C ILE A 149 10.31 -1.74 16.25
N ARG A 150 10.10 -2.45 17.36
CA ARG A 150 11.02 -2.42 18.51
C ARG A 150 12.42 -2.89 18.14
N ALA A 151 12.54 -3.98 17.38
CA ALA A 151 13.83 -4.50 16.97
C ALA A 151 14.58 -3.53 16.05
N LEU A 152 13.87 -2.87 15.12
CA LEU A 152 14.45 -1.85 14.24
C LEU A 152 14.96 -0.65 15.05
N ARG A 153 14.11 -0.09 15.94
CA ARG A 153 14.45 1.07 16.77
C ARG A 153 15.63 0.80 17.71
N ALA A 154 15.76 -0.43 18.19
CA ALA A 154 16.88 -0.83 19.05
C ALA A 154 18.23 -0.99 18.31
N ASN A 155 18.24 -1.01 16.97
CA ASN A 155 19.45 -1.24 16.15
C ASN A 155 19.72 -0.08 15.17
N LEU A 156 19.45 1.17 15.58
CA LEU A 156 19.71 2.38 14.79
C LEU A 156 21.16 2.85 14.96
N GLU A 157 22.06 2.19 14.24
CA GLU A 157 23.48 2.48 14.27
C GLU A 157 24.07 2.28 12.86
N CYS A 158 24.75 3.30 12.34
CA CYS A 158 25.41 3.24 11.03
C CYS A 158 26.88 2.86 11.16
N SER A 159 27.36 1.91 10.34
CA SER A 159 28.81 1.66 10.22
C SER A 159 29.21 0.90 8.96
N GLY A 160 30.46 1.12 8.53
CA GLY A 160 31.11 0.43 7.42
C GLY A 160 30.37 0.53 6.09
N ASP A 161 30.59 -0.45 5.20
CA ASP A 161 30.03 -0.46 3.85
C ASP A 161 28.78 -1.34 3.73
N ALA A 162 28.01 -1.13 2.65
CA ALA A 162 26.85 -1.96 2.31
C ALA A 162 27.30 -3.20 1.53
N SER A 163 26.65 -4.35 1.76
CA SER A 163 26.79 -5.57 0.96
C SER A 163 25.41 -6.13 0.60
N ILE A 164 25.04 -5.98 -0.67
CA ILE A 164 23.77 -6.50 -1.22
C ILE A 164 23.82 -8.02 -1.33
N GLN A 165 24.97 -8.60 -1.71
CA GLN A 165 25.13 -10.04 -1.88
C GLN A 165 24.82 -10.80 -0.58
N ASN A 166 25.43 -10.37 0.53
CA ASN A 166 25.20 -10.99 1.83
C ASN A 166 23.74 -10.91 2.26
N ALA A 167 23.06 -9.81 1.94
CA ALA A 167 21.64 -9.64 2.23
C ALA A 167 20.75 -10.56 1.37
N LEU A 168 21.04 -10.66 0.07
CA LEU A 168 20.34 -11.55 -0.85
C LEU A 168 20.48 -13.01 -0.43
N ASP A 169 21.70 -13.47 -0.11
CA ASP A 169 21.92 -14.86 0.29
C ASP A 169 21.29 -15.20 1.64
N LEU A 170 21.38 -14.30 2.61
CA LEU A 170 20.73 -14.48 3.91
C LEU A 170 19.21 -14.56 3.76
N ALA A 171 18.61 -13.60 3.06
CA ALA A 171 17.16 -13.56 2.87
C ALA A 171 16.67 -14.74 2.00
N ARG A 172 17.42 -15.11 0.95
CA ARG A 172 17.12 -16.28 0.10
C ARG A 172 17.11 -17.57 0.91
N GLY A 173 18.03 -17.75 1.85
CA GLY A 173 18.06 -18.92 2.73
C GLY A 173 16.74 -19.13 3.47
N TYR A 174 16.16 -18.06 4.02
CA TYR A 174 14.86 -18.10 4.68
C TYR A 174 13.70 -18.24 3.70
N LEU A 175 13.67 -17.43 2.64
CA LEU A 175 12.58 -17.46 1.66
C LEU A 175 12.51 -18.77 0.87
N SER A 176 13.62 -19.50 0.72
CA SER A 176 13.62 -20.80 0.02
C SER A 176 12.89 -21.90 0.79
N SER A 177 12.77 -21.77 2.12
CA SER A 177 12.04 -22.72 2.97
C SER A 177 10.51 -22.53 2.91
N ILE A 178 10.06 -21.42 2.32
CA ILE A 178 8.66 -21.02 2.30
C ILE A 178 7.90 -21.84 1.25
N PRO A 179 6.67 -22.29 1.54
CA PRO A 179 5.86 -23.01 0.57
C PRO A 179 5.64 -22.23 -0.72
N THR A 180 5.51 -22.95 -1.84
CA THR A 180 5.38 -22.38 -3.19
C THR A 180 4.14 -21.51 -3.41
N TYR A 181 3.13 -21.63 -2.55
CA TYR A 181 1.92 -20.80 -2.60
C TYR A 181 2.13 -19.39 -2.03
N GLY A 182 3.21 -19.19 -1.26
CA GLY A 182 3.57 -17.90 -0.68
C GLY A 182 4.34 -17.05 -1.67
N HIS A 183 3.95 -15.78 -1.80
CA HIS A 183 4.74 -14.83 -2.57
C HIS A 183 5.99 -14.44 -1.77
N ARG A 184 7.16 -14.61 -2.39
CA ARG A 184 8.46 -14.37 -1.78
C ARG A 184 8.99 -13.04 -2.29
N GLU A 185 9.15 -12.08 -1.38
CA GLU A 185 9.47 -10.70 -1.71
C GLU A 185 10.64 -10.18 -0.86
N MET A 186 11.47 -9.35 -1.47
CA MET A 186 12.51 -8.57 -0.79
C MET A 186 12.34 -7.10 -1.18
N LEU A 187 12.35 -6.21 -0.18
CA LEU A 187 12.32 -4.75 -0.38
C LEU A 187 13.58 -4.15 0.23
N PHE A 188 14.44 -3.59 -0.62
CA PHE A 188 15.65 -2.91 -0.19
C PHE A 188 15.38 -1.41 -0.06
N LEU A 189 15.79 -0.83 1.07
CA LEU A 189 15.90 0.61 1.26
C LEU A 189 17.38 0.95 1.26
N TYR A 190 17.88 1.41 0.10
CA TYR A 190 19.31 1.48 -0.18
C TYR A 190 19.81 2.92 -0.17
N SER A 191 20.81 3.20 0.68
CA SER A 191 21.33 4.56 0.89
C SER A 191 22.67 4.77 0.22
N ALA A 192 23.53 3.75 0.20
CA ALA A 192 24.85 3.82 -0.41
C ALA A 192 24.79 3.97 -1.93
N LEU A 193 25.90 4.41 -2.54
CA LEU A 193 26.08 4.47 -4.00
C LEU A 193 26.91 3.30 -4.55
N SER A 194 27.56 2.56 -3.65
CA SER A 194 28.38 1.39 -3.96
C SER A 194 28.00 0.23 -3.05
N THR A 195 28.27 -0.99 -3.50
CA THR A 195 28.14 -2.22 -2.72
C THR A 195 29.51 -2.91 -2.67
N CYS A 196 29.86 -3.45 -1.52
CA CYS A 196 31.12 -4.14 -1.26
C CYS A 196 30.82 -5.61 -1.00
N ASP A 197 30.78 -6.39 -2.07
CA ASP A 197 30.38 -7.79 -2.04
C ASP A 197 31.58 -8.74 -2.18
N PRO A 198 31.59 -9.91 -1.49
CA PRO A 198 32.73 -10.83 -1.51
C PRO A 198 32.92 -11.59 -2.84
N GLY A 199 31.87 -11.73 -3.65
CA GLY A 199 31.91 -12.47 -4.91
C GLY A 199 31.04 -11.84 -6.00
N ASP A 200 30.67 -12.63 -7.02
CA ASP A 200 29.82 -12.13 -8.10
C ASP A 200 28.35 -12.04 -7.66
N ILE A 201 27.85 -10.81 -7.59
CA ILE A 201 26.46 -10.51 -7.30
C ILE A 201 25.51 -11.05 -8.37
N MET A 202 25.95 -11.17 -9.64
CA MET A 202 25.10 -11.61 -10.74
C MET A 202 24.66 -13.07 -10.58
N ASP A 203 25.50 -13.91 -9.97
CA ASP A 203 25.18 -15.29 -9.60
C ASP A 203 24.14 -15.34 -8.47
N SER A 204 24.26 -14.44 -7.50
CA SER A 204 23.31 -14.30 -6.39
C SER A 204 21.93 -13.83 -6.89
N ILE A 205 21.91 -12.90 -7.85
CA ILE A 205 20.69 -12.48 -8.55
C ILE A 205 20.07 -13.65 -9.34
N ASN A 206 20.89 -14.42 -10.06
CA ASN A 206 20.42 -15.63 -10.77
C ASN A 206 19.82 -16.65 -9.80
N ALA A 207 20.43 -16.85 -8.63
CA ALA A 207 19.92 -17.75 -7.61
C ALA A 207 18.56 -17.28 -7.05
N CYS A 208 18.39 -15.97 -6.83
CA CYS A 208 17.10 -15.40 -6.41
C CYS A 208 16.02 -15.57 -7.48
N LYS A 209 16.35 -15.37 -8.75
CA LYS A 209 15.44 -15.62 -9.88
C LYS A 209 15.01 -17.09 -9.94
N LYS A 210 15.94 -18.03 -9.80
CA LYS A 210 15.65 -19.48 -9.76
C LYS A 210 14.73 -19.85 -8.58
N ALA A 211 14.83 -19.13 -7.47
CA ALA A 211 13.98 -19.31 -6.30
C ALA A 211 12.62 -18.61 -6.41
N ASN A 212 12.29 -17.97 -7.53
CA ASN A 212 11.07 -17.16 -7.72
C ASN A 212 10.88 -16.09 -6.62
N ILE A 213 11.96 -15.41 -6.27
CA ILE A 213 11.93 -14.29 -5.31
C ILE A 213 11.90 -12.98 -6.09
N ARG A 214 10.93 -12.13 -5.78
CA ARG A 214 10.80 -10.79 -6.35
C ARG A 214 11.57 -9.79 -5.48
N CYS A 215 12.50 -9.05 -6.06
CA CYS A 215 13.29 -8.05 -5.34
C CYS A 215 12.99 -6.64 -5.87
N SER A 216 12.49 -5.77 -5.01
CA SER A 216 12.29 -4.34 -5.30
C SER A 216 13.29 -3.51 -4.49
N VAL A 217 13.69 -2.36 -5.02
CA VAL A 217 14.65 -1.46 -4.38
C VAL A 217 14.09 -0.04 -4.39
N VAL A 218 14.23 0.67 -3.27
CA VAL A 218 14.02 2.11 -3.17
C VAL A 218 15.37 2.74 -2.81
N GLY A 219 15.97 3.44 -3.75
CA GLY A 219 17.23 4.17 -3.57
C GLY A 219 16.99 5.58 -3.04
N LEU A 220 17.86 6.06 -2.16
CA LEU A 220 17.72 7.41 -1.57
C LEU A 220 18.36 8.53 -2.41
N SER A 221 19.41 8.24 -3.18
CA SER A 221 20.21 9.28 -3.84
C SER A 221 20.25 9.12 -5.36
N ALA A 222 20.82 8.03 -5.86
CA ALA A 222 21.00 7.82 -7.29
C ALA A 222 20.59 6.41 -7.72
N GLU A 223 20.37 6.27 -9.03
CA GLU A 223 20.15 4.98 -9.67
C GLU A 223 21.47 4.19 -9.78
N ILE A 224 21.48 2.98 -9.24
CA ILE A 224 22.62 2.04 -9.30
C ILE A 224 22.32 0.93 -10.29
N TYR A 225 23.24 0.72 -11.24
CA TYR A 225 23.10 -0.28 -12.29
C TYR A 225 22.79 -1.70 -11.76
N ILE A 226 23.49 -2.13 -10.70
CA ILE A 226 23.29 -3.46 -10.10
C ILE A 226 21.89 -3.59 -9.47
N CYS A 227 21.41 -2.56 -8.76
CA CYS A 227 20.06 -2.55 -8.18
C CYS A 227 18.98 -2.56 -9.27
N LYS A 228 19.17 -1.82 -10.36
CA LYS A 228 18.30 -1.84 -11.53
C LYS A 228 18.24 -3.24 -12.15
N SER A 229 19.40 -3.85 -12.40
CA SER A 229 19.52 -5.20 -12.95
C SER A 229 18.87 -6.25 -12.04
N LEU A 230 19.01 -6.13 -10.72
CA LEU A 230 18.34 -6.99 -9.74
C LEU A 230 16.81 -6.91 -9.88
N CYS A 231 16.24 -5.70 -9.94
CA CYS A 231 14.81 -5.50 -10.06
C CYS A 231 14.26 -6.02 -11.39
N GLU A 232 14.90 -5.67 -12.52
CA GLU A 232 14.47 -6.09 -13.86
C GLU A 232 14.51 -7.62 -14.02
N ARG A 233 15.54 -8.29 -13.48
CA ARG A 233 15.70 -9.75 -13.61
C ARG A 233 14.76 -10.55 -12.70
N THR A 234 14.36 -9.99 -11.56
CA THR A 234 13.47 -10.64 -10.58
C THR A 234 12.00 -10.20 -10.70
N GLY A 235 11.68 -9.27 -11.60
CA GLY A 235 10.33 -8.74 -11.78
C GLY A 235 9.88 -7.79 -10.67
N GLY A 236 10.82 -7.16 -9.98
CA GLY A 236 10.58 -6.10 -9.02
C GLY A 236 10.61 -4.71 -9.64
N ILE A 237 10.55 -3.68 -8.78
CA ILE A 237 10.52 -2.27 -9.19
C ILE A 237 11.71 -1.56 -8.53
N TYR A 238 12.39 -0.72 -9.30
CA TYR A 238 13.41 0.18 -8.77
C TYR A 238 12.93 1.63 -8.83
N SER A 239 12.93 2.30 -7.69
CA SER A 239 12.51 3.69 -7.56
C SER A 239 13.58 4.50 -6.82
N VAL A 240 13.70 5.78 -7.14
CA VAL A 240 14.64 6.70 -6.49
C VAL A 240 13.86 7.81 -5.81
N ALA A 241 14.10 8.00 -4.51
CA ALA A 241 13.49 9.06 -3.73
C ALA A 241 14.13 10.42 -4.06
N ILE A 242 13.31 11.46 -4.02
CA ILE A 242 13.74 12.85 -4.30
C ILE A 242 13.54 13.72 -3.05
N SER A 243 12.42 13.51 -2.35
CA SER A 243 12.07 14.18 -1.10
C SER A 243 11.71 13.16 -0.03
N GLU A 244 11.65 13.62 1.23
CA GLU A 244 11.17 12.83 2.37
C GLU A 244 9.74 12.29 2.15
N SER A 245 8.84 13.15 1.67
CA SER A 245 7.46 12.74 1.33
C SER A 245 7.43 11.70 0.22
N HIS A 246 8.24 11.90 -0.82
CA HIS A 246 8.33 10.97 -1.93
C HIS A 246 8.87 9.61 -1.48
N LEU A 247 9.88 9.57 -0.59
CA LEU A 247 10.38 8.31 -0.03
C LEU A 247 9.26 7.55 0.69
N LYS A 248 8.48 8.25 1.53
CA LYS A 248 7.36 7.64 2.24
C LYS A 248 6.34 7.06 1.26
N ASP A 249 5.98 7.80 0.22
CA ASP A 249 5.03 7.35 -0.80
C ASP A 249 5.55 6.10 -1.55
N LEU A 250 6.81 6.10 -1.98
CA LEU A 250 7.45 4.98 -2.67
C LEU A 250 7.47 3.70 -1.82
N VAL A 251 7.78 3.83 -0.53
CA VAL A 251 7.79 2.69 0.38
C VAL A 251 6.36 2.17 0.59
N LEU A 252 5.38 3.07 0.78
CA LEU A 252 3.97 2.70 0.98
C LEU A 252 3.33 2.09 -0.28
N GLU A 253 3.81 2.41 -1.48
CA GLU A 253 3.35 1.78 -2.73
C GLU A 253 3.58 0.25 -2.74
N HIS A 254 4.53 -0.25 -1.95
CA HIS A 254 4.77 -1.69 -1.78
C HIS A 254 3.85 -2.37 -0.76
N ALA A 255 3.02 -1.61 -0.03
CA ALA A 255 2.06 -2.16 0.93
C ALA A 255 0.96 -2.99 0.25
N PRO A 256 0.27 -2.54 -0.81
CA PRO A 256 -0.68 -3.40 -1.52
C PRO A 256 0.02 -4.60 -2.18
N PRO A 257 -0.65 -5.78 -2.25
CA PRO A 257 -0.11 -6.97 -2.85
C PRO A 257 0.07 -6.75 -4.36
N PRO A 258 1.26 -7.03 -4.91
CA PRO A 258 1.50 -6.86 -6.34
C PRO A 258 0.66 -7.83 -7.17
N PRO A 259 0.42 -7.51 -8.46
CA PRO A 259 -0.21 -8.45 -9.38
C PRO A 259 0.67 -9.70 -9.51
N ALA A 260 0.06 -10.89 -9.40
CA ALA A 260 0.79 -12.13 -9.59
C ALA A 260 1.18 -12.28 -11.06
N ILE A 261 2.45 -12.59 -11.32
CA ILE A 261 2.90 -13.01 -12.64
C ILE A 261 2.26 -14.36 -12.94
N ALA A 262 1.70 -14.53 -14.15
CA ALA A 262 0.92 -15.71 -14.55
C ALA A 262 1.62 -17.06 -14.26
N GLU A 263 2.96 -17.09 -14.33
CA GLU A 263 3.78 -18.27 -14.09
C GLU A 263 3.90 -18.67 -12.60
N SER A 264 3.75 -17.72 -11.68
CA SER A 264 3.75 -17.97 -10.22
C SER A 264 2.34 -18.10 -9.64
N ALA A 265 1.30 -17.98 -10.46
CA ALA A 265 -0.10 -17.89 -10.03
C ALA A 265 -0.76 -19.27 -9.80
N VAL A 266 -0.01 -20.29 -9.37
CA VAL A 266 -0.58 -21.62 -9.10
C VAL A 266 -1.49 -21.55 -7.88
N ALA A 267 -2.79 -21.69 -8.10
CA ALA A 267 -3.78 -21.70 -7.04
C ALA A 267 -3.56 -22.91 -6.13
N SER A 268 -3.20 -22.66 -4.87
CA SER A 268 -3.01 -23.69 -3.85
C SER A 268 -4.05 -23.51 -2.74
N LEU A 269 -4.65 -24.62 -2.32
CA LEU A 269 -5.63 -24.62 -1.24
C LEU A 269 -4.89 -24.76 0.11
N VAL A 270 -4.88 -23.68 0.89
CA VAL A 270 -4.30 -23.66 2.24
C VAL A 270 -5.39 -23.96 3.27
N ARG A 271 -5.12 -24.90 4.19
CA ARG A 271 -6.02 -25.18 5.31
C ARG A 271 -5.83 -24.13 6.40
N MET A 272 -6.90 -23.41 6.74
CA MET A 272 -6.91 -22.41 7.80
C MET A 272 -7.84 -22.82 8.95
N GLY A 273 -7.53 -22.36 10.17
CA GLY A 273 -8.37 -22.57 11.35
C GLY A 273 -8.93 -21.25 11.86
N PHE A 274 -10.23 -21.23 12.15
CA PHE A 274 -10.90 -20.11 12.82
C PHE A 274 -11.01 -20.41 14.32
N PRO A 275 -10.16 -19.82 15.16
CA PRO A 275 -10.18 -20.09 16.58
C PRO A 275 -11.30 -19.31 17.27
N THR A 276 -11.83 -19.89 18.35
CA THR A 276 -12.79 -19.22 19.22
C THR A 276 -12.07 -18.43 20.30
N ARG A 277 -12.48 -17.17 20.53
CA ARG A 277 -11.98 -16.37 21.66
C ARG A 277 -12.56 -16.93 22.96
N SER A 278 -11.69 -17.25 23.91
CA SER A 278 -12.07 -17.67 25.25
C SER A 278 -12.47 -16.47 26.11
N ALA A 279 -13.38 -16.67 27.06
CA ALA A 279 -13.78 -15.64 28.02
C ALA A 279 -12.57 -15.10 28.83
N GLU A 280 -12.61 -13.82 29.18
CA GLU A 280 -11.47 -13.04 29.69
C GLU A 280 -11.05 -13.39 31.13
N GLY A 281 -11.72 -14.33 31.81
CA GLY A 281 -11.39 -14.76 33.17
C GLY A 281 -10.52 -16.02 33.30
N GLY A 282 -10.16 -16.68 32.19
CA GLY A 282 -9.47 -17.97 32.24
C GLY A 282 -7.94 -17.85 32.27
N VAL A 283 -7.28 -18.38 33.30
CA VAL A 283 -5.82 -18.55 33.34
C VAL A 283 -5.43 -19.78 32.53
N ALA A 284 -4.55 -19.64 31.54
CA ALA A 284 -3.98 -20.81 30.86
C ALA A 284 -2.59 -20.53 30.31
N ILE A 285 -1.85 -21.62 30.10
CA ILE A 285 -0.52 -21.59 29.48
C ILE A 285 -0.71 -21.32 27.98
N CYS A 286 -0.10 -20.23 27.49
CA CYS A 286 -0.10 -19.91 26.07
C CYS A 286 0.93 -20.77 25.35
N ALA A 287 0.53 -21.48 24.30
CA ALA A 287 1.42 -22.34 23.51
C ALA A 287 2.54 -21.55 22.80
N CYS A 288 2.36 -20.24 22.59
CA CYS A 288 3.34 -19.37 21.95
C CYS A 288 4.54 -19.05 22.83
N HIS A 289 4.28 -18.66 24.08
CA HIS A 289 5.31 -18.19 25.01
C HIS A 289 5.69 -19.25 26.05
N ARG A 290 4.91 -20.34 26.15
CA ARG A 290 5.00 -21.35 27.22
C ARG A 290 4.87 -20.75 28.63
N GLU A 291 4.28 -19.57 28.70
CA GLU A 291 4.03 -18.81 29.92
C GLU A 291 2.54 -18.82 30.22
N VAL A 292 2.23 -18.74 31.52
CA VAL A 292 0.86 -18.56 32.00
C VAL A 292 0.46 -17.13 31.68
N LYS A 293 -0.51 -16.96 30.77
CA LYS A 293 -1.13 -15.66 30.51
C LYS A 293 -2.52 -15.63 31.13
N VAL A 294 -2.78 -14.53 31.84
CA VAL A 294 -4.09 -14.20 32.41
C VAL A 294 -4.82 -13.32 31.40
N GLY A 295 -6.01 -13.72 30.97
CA GLY A 295 -6.83 -12.97 30.02
C GLY A 295 -7.35 -13.78 28.84
N GLY A 296 -8.05 -13.10 27.94
CA GLY A 296 -8.62 -13.68 26.73
C GLY A 296 -7.54 -14.27 25.81
N GLY A 297 -7.82 -15.44 25.23
CA GLY A 297 -6.93 -16.11 24.29
C GLY A 297 -7.72 -16.90 23.26
N TYR A 298 -7.08 -17.23 22.15
CA TYR A 298 -7.68 -17.94 21.03
C TYR A 298 -7.43 -19.43 21.16
N THR A 299 -8.47 -20.25 20.99
CA THR A 299 -8.34 -21.72 21.07
C THR A 299 -8.26 -22.32 19.67
N CYS A 300 -7.17 -23.03 19.38
CA CYS A 300 -7.00 -23.72 18.10
C CYS A 300 -8.09 -24.77 17.89
N PRO A 301 -8.79 -24.79 16.73
CA PRO A 301 -9.86 -25.76 16.49
C PRO A 301 -9.37 -27.21 16.39
N ARG A 302 -8.12 -27.44 15.96
CA ARG A 302 -7.54 -28.77 15.73
C ARG A 302 -6.96 -29.39 17.00
N CYS A 303 -6.00 -28.73 17.65
CA CYS A 303 -5.29 -29.29 18.80
C CYS A 303 -5.77 -28.73 20.15
N LYS A 304 -6.71 -27.78 20.17
CA LYS A 304 -7.19 -27.08 21.37
C LYS A 304 -6.12 -26.31 22.15
N GLY A 305 -4.92 -26.14 21.59
CA GLY A 305 -3.89 -25.28 22.16
C GLY A 305 -4.33 -23.82 22.19
N ARG A 306 -3.97 -23.10 23.26
CA ARG A 306 -4.27 -21.67 23.40
C ARG A 306 -3.16 -20.81 22.79
N VAL A 307 -3.57 -19.82 22.02
CA VAL A 307 -2.73 -18.86 21.31
C VAL A 307 -3.08 -17.45 21.76
N CYS A 308 -2.06 -16.60 21.87
CA CYS A 308 -2.19 -15.26 22.44
C CYS A 308 -2.72 -14.24 21.41
N GLU A 309 -2.22 -14.28 20.17
CA GLU A 309 -2.49 -13.29 19.13
C GLU A 309 -2.82 -13.96 17.79
N LEU A 310 -3.57 -13.25 16.96
CA LEU A 310 -3.88 -13.65 15.59
C LEU A 310 -3.49 -12.53 14.65
N PRO A 311 -3.14 -12.84 13.39
CA PRO A 311 -3.01 -14.19 12.82
C PRO A 311 -1.65 -14.82 13.14
N THR A 312 -1.64 -16.12 13.45
CA THR A 312 -0.42 -16.85 13.82
C THR A 312 -0.51 -18.33 13.43
N GLU A 313 0.63 -19.00 13.28
CA GLU A 313 0.69 -20.45 13.12
C GLU A 313 0.64 -21.15 14.48
N CYS A 314 -0.18 -22.20 14.61
CA CYS A 314 -0.28 -22.94 15.84
C CYS A 314 0.97 -23.81 16.09
N HIS A 315 1.78 -23.48 17.11
CA HIS A 315 3.00 -24.21 17.45
C HIS A 315 2.84 -25.69 17.82
N VAL A 316 1.61 -26.17 18.05
CA VAL A 316 1.33 -27.57 18.38
C VAL A 316 0.99 -28.39 17.12
N CYS A 317 0.28 -27.81 16.15
CA CYS A 317 -0.26 -28.56 15.01
C CYS A 317 0.03 -27.97 13.62
N GLY A 318 0.75 -26.85 13.54
CA GLY A 318 1.12 -26.17 12.30
C GLY A 318 -0.06 -25.58 11.52
N LEU A 319 -1.25 -25.48 12.11
CA LEU A 319 -2.41 -24.90 11.45
C LEU A 319 -2.34 -23.38 11.53
N THR A 320 -2.44 -22.69 10.38
CA THR A 320 -2.58 -21.23 10.33
C THR A 320 -3.91 -20.80 10.95
N LEU A 321 -3.85 -20.00 12.01
CA LEU A 321 -5.00 -19.49 12.73
C LEU A 321 -5.29 -18.04 12.32
N VAL A 322 -6.51 -17.80 11.89
CA VAL A 322 -6.96 -16.51 11.35
C VAL A 322 -8.36 -16.18 11.83
N SER A 323 -8.65 -14.89 11.97
CA SER A 323 -9.98 -14.40 12.29
C SER A 323 -10.71 -14.01 11.00
N SER A 324 -12.05 -14.05 11.00
CA SER A 324 -12.84 -13.58 9.86
C SER A 324 -12.55 -12.12 9.49
N PRO A 325 -12.36 -11.18 10.45
CA PRO A 325 -11.94 -9.80 10.13
C PRO A 325 -10.61 -9.71 9.37
N HIS A 326 -9.64 -10.60 9.64
CA HIS A 326 -8.35 -10.58 8.94
C HIS A 326 -8.53 -10.97 7.46
N LEU A 327 -9.38 -11.96 7.19
CA LEU A 327 -9.72 -12.27 5.80
C LEU A 327 -10.47 -11.11 5.15
N ALA A 328 -11.48 -10.55 5.84
CA ALA A 328 -12.30 -9.44 5.38
C ALA A 328 -11.46 -8.24 4.92
N ARG A 329 -10.41 -7.87 5.68
CA ARG A 329 -9.50 -6.80 5.29
C ARG A 329 -8.83 -7.08 3.96
N SER A 330 -8.42 -8.30 3.63
CA SER A 330 -7.79 -8.59 2.33
C SER A 330 -8.77 -8.61 1.13
N TYR A 331 -10.09 -8.53 1.34
CA TYR A 331 -11.07 -8.57 0.23
C TYR A 331 -11.03 -7.33 -0.67
N HIS A 332 -10.63 -6.16 -0.16
CA HIS A 332 -10.63 -4.94 -0.98
C HIS A 332 -9.64 -5.02 -2.15
N HIS A 333 -8.58 -5.83 -2.01
CA HIS A 333 -7.65 -6.13 -3.10
C HIS A 333 -8.25 -7.10 -4.15
N LEU A 334 -9.18 -7.98 -3.74
CA LEU A 334 -9.82 -8.95 -4.64
C LEU A 334 -10.92 -8.33 -5.50
N PHE A 335 -11.63 -7.36 -4.93
CA PHE A 335 -12.73 -6.66 -5.60
C PHE A 335 -12.49 -5.14 -5.56
N PRO A 336 -11.57 -4.63 -6.39
CA PRO A 336 -11.29 -3.20 -6.42
C PRO A 336 -12.53 -2.40 -6.81
N VAL A 337 -12.74 -1.29 -6.12
CA VAL A 337 -13.83 -0.35 -6.40
C VAL A 337 -13.49 0.45 -7.67
N PRO A 338 -14.42 0.58 -8.63
CA PRO A 338 -14.23 1.43 -9.81
C PRO A 338 -13.88 2.86 -9.41
N ALA A 339 -12.95 3.50 -10.12
CA ALA A 339 -12.62 4.90 -9.88
C ALA A 339 -13.79 5.81 -10.29
N PHE A 340 -13.98 6.92 -9.58
CA PHE A 340 -14.95 7.93 -9.98
C PHE A 340 -14.46 8.71 -11.20
N GLU A 341 -15.37 9.00 -12.12
CA GLU A 341 -15.11 9.71 -13.36
C GLU A 341 -15.16 11.22 -13.11
N GLU A 342 -14.22 11.98 -13.67
CA GLU A 342 -14.24 13.45 -13.57
C GLU A 342 -15.30 14.00 -14.53
N VAL A 343 -16.26 14.75 -14.00
CA VAL A 343 -17.30 15.41 -14.79
C VAL A 343 -16.87 16.84 -15.07
N SER A 344 -16.79 17.20 -16.35
CA SER A 344 -16.52 18.57 -16.75
C SER A 344 -17.66 19.50 -16.32
N VAL A 345 -17.31 20.47 -15.48
CA VAL A 345 -18.28 21.39 -14.87
C VAL A 345 -19.03 22.23 -15.92
N THR A 346 -18.46 22.38 -17.12
CA THR A 346 -19.04 23.09 -18.28
C THR A 346 -20.28 22.44 -18.90
N LEU A 347 -20.53 21.14 -18.66
CA LEU A 347 -21.64 20.42 -19.29
C LEU A 347 -22.94 20.40 -18.47
N LEU A 348 -22.97 21.03 -17.30
CA LEU A 348 -24.16 21.04 -16.45
C LEU A 348 -25.17 22.07 -16.98
N PRO A 349 -26.38 21.65 -17.42
CA PRO A 349 -27.41 22.58 -17.86
C PRO A 349 -27.81 23.51 -16.72
N ASN A 350 -27.92 24.80 -17.02
CA ASN A 350 -28.38 25.81 -16.09
C ASN A 350 -29.72 25.41 -15.43
N GLY A 351 -29.66 25.17 -14.13
CA GLY A 351 -30.80 25.23 -13.22
C GLY A 351 -31.70 23.99 -13.17
N LYS A 352 -31.70 23.31 -11.99
CA LYS A 352 -32.90 23.01 -11.17
C LYS A 352 -32.72 21.90 -10.11
N ASN A 353 -31.53 21.33 -9.92
CA ASN A 353 -31.34 20.32 -8.86
C ASN A 353 -30.35 20.81 -7.79
N GLU A 354 -30.86 21.30 -6.65
CA GLU A 354 -30.04 21.64 -5.47
C GLU A 354 -29.27 20.43 -4.93
N SER A 355 -29.81 19.22 -5.09
CA SER A 355 -29.14 17.95 -4.73
C SER A 355 -27.88 17.64 -5.55
N LEU A 356 -27.64 18.33 -6.66
CA LEU A 356 -26.43 18.19 -7.49
C LEU A 356 -25.33 19.20 -7.10
N ARG A 357 -25.57 20.06 -6.10
CA ARG A 357 -24.59 21.04 -5.61
C ARG A 357 -23.79 20.56 -4.42
N LEU A 358 -24.26 19.53 -3.72
CA LEU A 358 -23.61 19.01 -2.53
C LEU A 358 -22.94 17.67 -2.85
N CYS A 359 -21.81 17.42 -2.21
CA CYS A 359 -21.18 16.11 -2.19
C CYS A 359 -22.09 15.12 -1.46
N TYR A 360 -22.34 13.95 -2.07
CA TYR A 360 -23.18 12.93 -1.44
C TYR A 360 -22.58 12.40 -0.11
N GLY A 361 -21.24 12.38 0.03
CA GLY A 361 -20.56 11.90 1.22
C GLY A 361 -20.50 12.93 2.35
N CYS A 362 -19.88 14.09 2.09
CA CYS A 362 -19.62 15.09 3.13
C CYS A 362 -20.62 16.27 3.13
N GLN A 363 -21.57 16.30 2.20
CA GLN A 363 -22.55 17.39 2.05
C GLN A 363 -21.94 18.78 1.82
N GLN A 364 -20.67 18.87 1.45
CA GLN A 364 -20.01 20.13 1.08
C GLN A 364 -20.36 20.57 -0.34
N GLU A 365 -20.29 21.88 -0.62
CA GLU A 365 -20.53 22.43 -1.95
C GLU A 365 -19.49 21.98 -2.97
N LEU A 366 -19.95 21.50 -4.12
CA LEU A 366 -19.12 21.08 -5.24
C LEU A 366 -18.83 22.25 -6.18
N PRO A 367 -17.69 22.23 -6.92
CA PRO A 367 -17.37 23.27 -7.90
C PRO A 367 -18.44 23.35 -9.01
N ILE A 368 -18.87 24.57 -9.33
CA ILE A 368 -19.90 24.90 -10.34
C ILE A 368 -19.31 25.82 -11.42
N ALA A 369 -19.72 25.63 -12.67
CA ALA A 369 -19.25 26.45 -13.78
C ALA A 369 -19.72 27.90 -13.60
N GLY A 370 -18.76 28.82 -13.63
CA GLY A 370 -19.01 30.26 -13.50
C GLY A 370 -18.87 30.83 -12.08
N SER A 371 -18.72 30.01 -11.04
CA SER A 371 -18.39 30.47 -9.69
C SER A 371 -16.90 30.24 -9.39
N LYS A 372 -16.15 31.32 -9.13
CA LYS A 372 -14.76 31.24 -8.65
C LYS A 372 -14.66 30.91 -7.16
N ALA A 373 -15.79 30.74 -6.46
CA ALA A 373 -15.80 30.59 -5.01
C ALA A 373 -15.28 29.22 -4.52
N VAL A 374 -15.44 28.16 -5.33
CA VAL A 374 -15.02 26.80 -4.99
C VAL A 374 -14.21 26.23 -6.15
N ALA A 375 -12.90 26.12 -5.97
CA ALA A 375 -11.98 25.51 -6.94
C ALA A 375 -11.83 24.01 -6.67
N GLY A 376 -11.73 23.19 -7.72
CA GLY A 376 -11.48 21.76 -7.59
C GLY A 376 -12.17 20.89 -8.64
N VAL A 377 -12.05 19.57 -8.49
CA VAL A 377 -12.65 18.57 -9.38
C VAL A 377 -14.00 18.07 -8.87
N ARG A 378 -14.94 17.86 -9.79
CA ARG A 378 -16.23 17.20 -9.52
C ARG A 378 -16.19 15.77 -10.05
N LEU A 379 -16.57 14.83 -9.20
CA LEU A 379 -16.44 13.41 -9.47
C LEU A 379 -17.81 12.73 -9.49
N GLU A 380 -17.98 11.72 -10.34
CA GLU A 380 -19.22 10.94 -10.45
C GLU A 380 -18.93 9.44 -10.33
N CYS A 381 -19.78 8.75 -9.58
CA CYS A 381 -19.73 7.30 -9.48
C CYS A 381 -20.37 6.63 -10.71
N PRO A 382 -19.67 5.75 -11.44
CA PRO A 382 -20.21 5.10 -12.65
C PRO A 382 -21.39 4.15 -12.37
N ARG A 383 -21.60 3.76 -11.11
CA ARG A 383 -22.69 2.83 -10.71
C ARG A 383 -23.94 3.54 -10.23
N CYS A 384 -23.81 4.47 -9.27
CA CYS A 384 -24.95 5.16 -8.67
C CYS A 384 -25.20 6.56 -9.24
N ARG A 385 -24.30 7.09 -10.10
CA ARG A 385 -24.36 8.44 -10.70
C ARG A 385 -24.47 9.58 -9.68
N GLN A 386 -24.03 9.35 -8.45
CA GLN A 386 -23.95 10.37 -7.40
C GLN A 386 -22.62 11.13 -7.52
N HIS A 387 -22.60 12.38 -7.04
CA HIS A 387 -21.43 13.25 -7.12
C HIS A 387 -20.66 13.36 -5.81
N PHE A 388 -19.34 13.41 -5.93
CA PHE A 388 -18.40 13.44 -4.81
C PHE A 388 -17.36 14.55 -5.00
N CYS A 389 -16.86 15.09 -3.88
CA CYS A 389 -15.70 15.98 -3.86
C CYS A 389 -14.40 15.17 -3.91
N PHE A 390 -13.28 15.85 -4.14
CA PHE A 390 -11.95 15.22 -4.16
C PHE A 390 -11.62 14.51 -2.84
N ASP A 391 -11.91 15.13 -1.69
CA ASP A 391 -11.58 14.54 -0.38
C ASP A 391 -12.35 13.24 -0.13
N CYS A 392 -13.64 13.22 -0.47
CA CYS A 392 -14.45 12.00 -0.40
C CYS A 392 -13.96 10.92 -1.37
N ASP A 393 -13.36 11.26 -2.51
CA ASP A 393 -12.75 10.28 -3.41
C ASP A 393 -11.47 9.68 -2.84
N VAL A 394 -10.66 10.48 -2.15
CA VAL A 394 -9.45 10.03 -1.44
C VAL A 394 -9.81 9.15 -0.23
N ASP A 395 -10.88 9.46 0.49
CA ASP A 395 -11.30 8.73 1.71
C ASP A 395 -12.24 7.53 1.42
N SER A 396 -12.96 7.56 0.30
CA SER A 396 -13.83 6.46 -0.15
C SER A 396 -13.20 5.07 -0.37
N PRO A 397 -11.88 4.88 -0.62
CA PRO A 397 -11.35 3.57 -0.91
C PRO A 397 -11.34 2.62 0.31
N GLY A 398 -11.53 3.13 1.53
CA GLY A 398 -11.55 2.34 2.76
C GLY A 398 -12.74 2.57 3.69
N ALA A 399 -13.36 3.76 3.71
CA ALA A 399 -14.32 4.11 4.76
C ALA A 399 -15.76 3.61 4.51
N ASN A 400 -16.23 3.58 3.25
CA ASN A 400 -17.65 3.33 2.96
C ASN A 400 -18.02 1.83 2.80
N GLN A 401 -17.13 0.91 3.15
CA GLN A 401 -17.43 -0.53 3.08
C GLN A 401 -18.11 -1.07 4.33
N GLU A 402 -18.03 -0.42 5.50
CA GLU A 402 -18.66 -0.98 6.71
C GLU A 402 -20.19 -0.90 6.64
N GLU A 403 -20.76 0.21 6.15
CA GLU A 403 -22.22 0.39 6.11
C GLU A 403 -22.90 -0.43 5.00
N ASP A 404 -22.33 -0.48 3.80
CA ASP A 404 -22.88 -1.26 2.67
C ASP A 404 -22.69 -2.79 2.87
N MET A 405 -21.82 -3.19 3.79
CA MET A 405 -21.55 -4.58 4.15
C MET A 405 -22.48 -5.10 5.24
N GLU A 406 -23.01 -4.28 6.15
CA GLU A 406 -23.98 -4.73 7.15
C GLU A 406 -25.35 -5.06 6.51
N GLU A 407 -25.72 -4.31 5.47
CA GLU A 407 -26.94 -4.57 4.69
C GLU A 407 -26.79 -5.77 3.73
N LYS A 408 -25.63 -5.90 3.04
CA LYS A 408 -25.33 -7.10 2.22
C LYS A 408 -25.08 -8.37 3.04
N LYS A 409 -24.46 -8.28 4.22
CA LYS A 409 -24.30 -9.44 5.13
C LYS A 409 -25.66 -9.98 5.59
N ARG A 410 -26.65 -9.13 5.83
CA ARG A 410 -28.01 -9.59 6.16
C ARG A 410 -28.68 -10.33 5.00
N LEU A 411 -28.47 -9.91 3.76
CA LEU A 411 -29.11 -10.48 2.57
C LEU A 411 -28.38 -11.72 2.00
N GLU A 412 -27.06 -11.76 2.00
CA GLU A 412 -26.30 -12.91 1.45
C GLU A 412 -26.15 -14.06 2.44
N VAL A 413 -26.06 -13.79 3.76
CA VAL A 413 -26.02 -14.87 4.77
C VAL A 413 -27.39 -15.57 4.84
N THR A 414 -28.49 -14.84 4.68
CA THR A 414 -29.83 -15.46 4.61
C THR A 414 -30.02 -16.24 3.30
N ALA A 415 -29.60 -15.72 2.15
CA ALA A 415 -29.71 -16.45 0.88
C ALA A 415 -28.83 -17.70 0.82
N THR A 416 -27.60 -17.64 1.33
CA THR A 416 -26.64 -18.76 1.27
C THR A 416 -26.97 -19.85 2.29
N VAL A 417 -27.45 -19.49 3.48
CA VAL A 417 -27.93 -20.46 4.48
C VAL A 417 -29.23 -21.13 4.01
N VAL A 418 -30.16 -20.40 3.39
CA VAL A 418 -31.39 -20.99 2.83
C VAL A 418 -31.06 -21.92 1.65
N HIS A 419 -30.11 -21.57 0.78
CA HIS A 419 -29.70 -22.45 -0.31
C HIS A 419 -28.98 -23.72 0.18
N ILE A 420 -28.08 -23.62 1.17
CA ILE A 420 -27.36 -24.78 1.72
C ILE A 420 -28.28 -25.68 2.55
N VAL A 421 -29.19 -25.12 3.36
CA VAL A 421 -30.18 -25.90 4.12
C VAL A 421 -31.22 -26.53 3.18
N GLY A 422 -31.63 -25.82 2.12
CA GLY A 422 -32.49 -26.36 1.07
C GLY A 422 -31.83 -27.47 0.24
N PHE A 423 -30.52 -27.38 -0.01
CA PHE A 423 -29.76 -28.43 -0.68
C PHE A 423 -29.57 -29.66 0.20
N LEU A 424 -29.28 -29.47 1.49
CA LEU A 424 -29.11 -30.57 2.46
C LEU A 424 -30.43 -31.27 2.80
N SER A 425 -31.55 -30.54 2.85
CA SER A 425 -32.91 -31.10 3.02
C SER A 425 -33.36 -31.92 1.80
N ASN A 426 -33.07 -31.45 0.58
CA ASN A 426 -33.36 -32.22 -0.64
C ASN A 426 -32.44 -33.44 -0.82
N TYR A 427 -31.18 -33.36 -0.35
CA TYR A 427 -30.25 -34.50 -0.36
C TYR A 427 -30.64 -35.58 0.66
N THR A 428 -31.07 -35.18 1.86
CA THR A 428 -31.56 -36.12 2.89
C THR A 428 -32.90 -36.77 2.51
N MET A 429 -33.82 -36.03 1.87
CA MET A 429 -35.05 -36.60 1.30
C MET A 429 -34.81 -37.56 0.13
N ARG A 430 -33.80 -37.29 -0.73
CA ARG A 430 -33.41 -38.21 -1.80
C ARG A 430 -32.73 -39.48 -1.28
N ILE A 431 -31.93 -39.40 -0.22
CA ILE A 431 -31.32 -40.57 0.41
C ILE A 431 -32.36 -41.41 1.17
N CYS A 432 -33.36 -40.80 1.83
CA CYS A 432 -34.48 -41.55 2.42
C CYS A 432 -35.36 -42.25 1.38
N ARG A 433 -35.58 -41.67 0.19
CA ARG A 433 -36.34 -42.31 -0.90
C ARG A 433 -35.55 -43.41 -1.62
N PHE A 434 -34.21 -43.34 -1.64
CA PHE A 434 -33.37 -44.37 -2.24
C PHE A 434 -33.20 -45.59 -1.31
N ASN A 435 -33.17 -45.40 0.01
CA ASN A 435 -33.08 -46.49 0.99
C ASN A 435 -34.41 -47.22 1.29
N GLN A 436 -35.56 -46.72 0.83
CA GLN A 436 -36.85 -47.40 0.98
C GLN A 436 -37.11 -48.51 -0.06
N ARG A 437 -36.22 -48.71 -1.05
CA ARG A 437 -36.36 -49.76 -2.08
C ARG A 437 -35.57 -51.05 -1.83
N LEU A 438 -34.82 -51.15 -0.72
CA LEU A 438 -33.93 -52.30 -0.47
C LEU A 438 -34.13 -53.02 0.88
N ALA A 439 -35.22 -52.78 1.60
CA ALA A 439 -35.47 -53.51 2.86
C ALA A 439 -36.96 -53.81 3.09
N ARG A 440 -37.41 -55.00 2.64
CA ARG A 440 -38.40 -55.91 3.28
C ARG A 440 -38.15 -57.33 2.71
N PRO A 441 -38.39 -58.42 3.46
CA PRO A 441 -39.23 -58.51 4.66
C PRO A 441 -38.50 -59.06 5.89
N MET A 442 -38.89 -58.58 7.08
CA MET A 442 -39.05 -59.41 8.27
C MET A 442 -40.10 -58.70 9.13
N GLU A 443 -41.31 -59.22 9.01
CA GLU A 443 -42.41 -58.98 9.92
C GLU A 443 -42.02 -59.46 11.33
N THR A 444 -42.71 -58.90 12.32
CA THR A 444 -42.80 -59.39 13.70
C THR A 444 -41.59 -59.06 14.59
N ILE A 445 -41.63 -57.89 15.23
CA ILE A 445 -41.78 -57.76 16.69
C ILE A 445 -42.41 -56.39 16.91
N ALA A 446 -43.72 -56.42 17.10
CA ALA A 446 -44.45 -55.35 17.73
C ALA A 446 -44.05 -55.27 19.21
N PHE A 447 -44.27 -54.08 19.77
CA PHE A 447 -44.64 -53.91 21.17
C PHE A 447 -43.51 -54.07 22.21
N MET A 448 -42.85 -52.95 22.53
CA MET A 448 -42.23 -52.57 23.82
C MET A 448 -41.24 -51.43 23.50
N LEU A 449 -41.34 -50.17 23.91
CA LEU A 449 -42.01 -49.51 25.02
C LEU A 449 -42.22 -48.03 24.63
N SER A 450 -43.46 -47.56 24.76
CA SER A 450 -43.71 -46.19 25.18
C SER A 450 -43.37 -46.09 26.68
N SER A 451 -42.28 -45.41 27.01
CA SER A 451 -42.01 -44.80 28.32
C SER A 451 -41.01 -43.68 28.12
#